data_AF-A0A953WAP7-F1
#
_entry.id   AF-A0A953WAP7-F1
#
_cell.length_a   1.000
_cell.length_b   1.000
_cell.length_c   1.000
_cell.angle_alpha   90.00
_cell.angle_beta   90.00
_cell.angle_gamma   90.00
#
_symmetry.space_group_name_H-M   'P 1'
#
loop_
_entity.id
_entity.type
_entity.pdbx_description
1 polymer ?
#
loop_
_entity_poly.entity_id
_entity_poly.type
_entity_poly.pdbx_seq_one_letter_code
_entity_poly.pdbx_strand_id
1 'polypeptide(L)' 'MSQKTVSDIVKSRISTRAFLDTPVSDDDVRAILDIAKFAPSGGNVQPWRVHVVAGAARERLV' A
#
# COMPACT_ATOMS: atom_id res chain seq x y z
N MET A 1 -2.27 -18.86 16.79
CA MET A 1 -1.28 -18.05 16.04
C MET A 1 -0.77 -16.97 16.97
N SER A 2 0.54 -16.77 17.08
CA SER A 2 1.09 -15.70 17.93
C SER A 2 0.82 -14.33 17.29
N GLN A 3 0.27 -13.40 18.06
CA GLN A 3 -0.01 -12.05 17.60
C GLN A 3 1.31 -11.27 17.49
N LYS A 4 1.61 -10.71 16.31
CA LYS A 4 2.78 -9.84 16.11
C LYS A 4 2.46 -8.42 16.56
N THR A 5 3.40 -7.76 17.22
CA THR A 5 3.26 -6.34 17.53
C THR A 5 3.51 -5.49 16.28
N VAL A 6 3.10 -4.23 16.30
CA VAL A 6 3.43 -3.26 15.25
C VAL A 6 4.95 -3.14 15.09
N SER A 7 5.69 -3.10 16.21
CA SER A 7 7.15 -3.04 16.21
C SER A 7 7.80 -4.23 15.49
N ASP A 8 7.26 -5.44 15.69
CA ASP A 8 7.76 -6.65 15.01
C ASP A 8 7.52 -6.58 13.50
N ILE A 9 6.33 -6.11 13.09
CA ILE A 9 5.97 -5.97 11.69
C ILE A 9 6.90 -4.97 11.01
N VAL A 10 7.08 -3.78 11.60
CA VAL A 10 7.94 -2.72 11.06
C VAL A 10 9.38 -3.19 10.90
N LYS A 11 9.93 -3.90 11.90
CA LYS A 11 11.30 -4.46 11.83
C LYS A 11 11.45 -5.57 10.79
N SER A 12 10.41 -6.39 10.60
CA SER A 12 10.45 -7.51 9.65
C SER A 12 10.27 -7.11 8.19
N ARG A 13 9.67 -5.93 7.93
CA ARG A 13 9.38 -5.45 6.58
C ARG A 13 10.67 -5.07 5.84
N ILE A 14 10.78 -5.52 4.59
CA ILE A 14 11.86 -5.17 3.65
C ILE A 14 11.34 -4.36 2.47
N SER A 15 12.25 -3.69 1.75
CA SER A 15 11.93 -3.01 0.49
C SER A 15 12.09 -3.98 -0.68
N THR A 16 10.99 -4.65 -1.05
CA THR A 16 10.94 -5.61 -2.16
C THR A 16 11.00 -4.89 -3.51
N ARG A 17 11.82 -5.40 -4.45
CA ARG A 17 12.04 -4.81 -5.79
C ARG A 17 11.87 -5.79 -6.95
N ALA A 18 11.60 -7.05 -6.66
CA ALA A 18 11.25 -8.07 -7.64
C ALA A 18 9.98 -8.76 -7.15
N PHE A 19 9.01 -8.96 -8.04
CA PHE A 19 7.69 -9.49 -7.74
C PHE A 19 7.40 -10.68 -8.65
N LEU A 20 6.51 -11.57 -8.19
CA LEU A 20 5.98 -12.65 -9.02
C LEU A 20 4.94 -12.09 -10.01
N ASP A 21 4.64 -12.84 -11.06
CA ASP A 21 3.56 -12.54 -12.01
C ASP A 21 2.16 -12.78 -11.43
N THR A 22 2.07 -13.07 -10.13
CA THR A 22 0.80 -13.23 -9.41
C THR A 22 0.08 -11.88 -9.31
N PRO A 23 -1.14 -11.74 -9.86
CA PRO A 23 -1.89 -10.51 -9.75
C PRO A 23 -2.34 -10.27 -8.30
N VAL A 24 -2.36 -9.00 -7.90
CA VAL A 24 -3.00 -8.54 -6.65
C VAL A 24 -4.42 -8.11 -6.98
N SER A 25 -5.39 -8.47 -6.15
CA SER A 25 -6.78 -8.09 -6.38
C SER A 25 -7.00 -6.59 -6.16
N ASP A 26 -7.98 -6.03 -6.87
CA ASP A 26 -8.39 -4.63 -6.65
C ASP A 26 -8.89 -4.40 -5.22
N ASP A 27 -9.55 -5.39 -4.61
CA ASP A 27 -10.06 -5.30 -3.25
C ASP A 27 -8.94 -5.20 -2.21
N ASP A 28 -7.85 -5.94 -2.40
CA ASP A 28 -6.68 -5.84 -1.52
C ASP A 28 -6.06 -4.44 -1.61
N VAL A 29 -5.94 -3.88 -2.82
CA VAL A 29 -5.42 -2.52 -3.01
C VAL A 29 -6.33 -1.50 -2.35
N ARG A 30 -7.65 -1.63 -2.50
CA ARG A 30 -8.64 -0.75 -1.85
C ARG A 30 -8.57 -0.85 -0.33
N ALA A 31 -8.41 -2.05 0.23
CA ALA A 31 -8.29 -2.26 1.67
C ALA A 31 -7.04 -1.57 2.24
N ILE A 32 -5.90 -1.64 1.54
CA ILE A 32 -4.68 -0.91 1.92
C ILE A 32 -4.93 0.59 1.96
N LEU A 33 -5.56 1.14 0.91
CA LEU A 33 -5.84 2.58 0.82
C LEU A 33 -6.87 3.04 1.86
N ASP A 34 -7.86 2.20 2.18
CA ASP A 34 -8.85 2.47 3.21
C ASP A 34 -8.23 2.64 4.59
N ILE A 35 -7.22 1.83 4.91
CA ILE A 35 -6.43 1.97 6.15
C ILE A 35 -5.52 3.20 6.07
N ALA A 36 -4.81 3.39 4.94
CA ALA A 36 -3.81 4.44 4.78
C ALA A 36 -4.40 5.86 4.91
N LYS A 37 -5.68 6.06 4.54
CA LYS A 37 -6.34 7.37 4.62
C LYS A 37 -6.44 7.92 6.06
N PHE A 38 -6.28 7.08 7.08
CA PHE A 38 -6.29 7.48 8.49
C PHE A 38 -4.93 7.95 9.01
N ALA A 39 -3.91 8.02 8.16
CA ALA A 39 -2.63 8.61 8.54
C ALA A 39 -2.84 10.05 9.06
N PRO A 40 -2.13 10.48 10.11
CA PRO A 40 -2.23 11.86 10.58
C PRO A 40 -1.67 12.83 9.54
N SER A 41 -2.25 14.02 9.46
CA SER A 41 -1.73 15.13 8.66
C SER A 41 -1.80 16.44 9.45
N GLY A 42 -0.91 17.39 9.15
CA GLY A 42 -0.91 18.70 9.80
C GLY A 42 -2.27 19.39 9.62
N GLY A 43 -2.90 19.80 10.73
CA GLY A 43 -4.26 20.37 10.70
C GLY A 43 -5.34 19.42 10.16
N ASN A 44 -5.05 18.12 10.06
CA ASN A 44 -5.90 17.11 9.43
C ASN A 44 -6.37 17.45 8.00
N VAL A 45 -5.53 18.19 7.24
CA VAL A 45 -5.89 18.65 5.89
C VAL A 45 -5.92 17.53 4.85
N GLN A 46 -5.37 16.36 5.17
CA GLN A 46 -5.39 15.14 4.35
C GLN A 46 -5.03 15.44 2.87
N PRO A 47 -3.84 16.05 2.61
CA PRO A 47 -3.55 16.68 1.32
C PRO A 47 -3.22 15.68 0.20
N TRP A 48 -3.37 14.38 0.47
CA TRP A 48 -3.01 13.32 -0.46
C TRP A 48 -4.04 13.15 -1.57
N ARG A 49 -3.55 12.91 -2.79
CA ARG A 49 -4.30 12.40 -3.92
C ARG A 49 -3.60 11.14 -4.41
N VAL A 50 -4.32 10.02 -4.38
CA VAL A 50 -3.76 8.72 -4.77
C VAL A 50 -4.34 8.30 -6.11
N HIS A 51 -3.47 8.02 -7.06
CA HIS A 51 -3.82 7.44 -8.35
C HIS A 51 -3.29 6.01 -8.41
N VAL A 52 -4.18 5.04 -8.53
CA VAL A 52 -3.81 3.63 -8.71
C VAL A 52 -3.76 3.34 -10.20
N VAL A 53 -2.69 2.69 -10.65
CA VAL A 53 -2.45 2.35 -12.05
C VAL A 53 -2.13 0.86 -12.18
N ALA A 54 -2.82 0.19 -13.09
CA ALA A 54 -2.67 -1.24 -13.37
C ALA A 54 -2.82 -1.50 -14.88
N GLY A 55 -2.41 -2.71 -15.32
CA GLY A 55 -2.45 -3.13 -16.73
C GLY A 55 -1.80 -2.11 -17.67
N ALA A 56 -2.47 -1.82 -18.79
CA ALA A 56 -1.97 -0.90 -19.82
C ALA A 56 -1.64 0.51 -19.30
N ALA A 57 -2.31 0.99 -18.25
CA ALA A 57 -1.98 2.30 -17.67
C ALA A 57 -0.64 2.29 -16.94
N ARG A 58 -0.31 1.19 -16.25
CA ARG A 58 0.99 0.97 -15.62
C ARG A 58 2.09 0.83 -16.68
N GLU A 59 1.83 0.09 -17.76
CA GLU A 59 2.80 -0.12 -18.85
C GLU A 59 3.25 1.18 -19.53
N ARG A 60 2.38 2.21 -19.57
CA ARG A 60 2.73 3.53 -20.13
C ARG A 60 3.63 4.39 -19.22
N LEU A 61 3.84 4.00 -17.96
CA LEU A 61 4.64 4.75 -17.00
C LEU A 61 6.09 4.26 -16.86
N VAL A 62 6.39 3.08 -17.41
CA VAL A 62 7.68 2.39 -17.29
C VAL A 62 8.48 2.43 -18.58
#